data_AF-A0A195B0G2-F1
#
_entry.id   AF-A0A195B0G2-F1
#
_cell.length_a   1.000
_cell.length_b   1.000
_cell.length_c   1.000
_cell.angle_alpha   90.00
_cell.angle_beta   90.00
_cell.angle_gamma   90.00
#
_symmetry.space_group_name_H-M   'P 1'
#
loop_
_entity.id
_entity.type
_entity.pdbx_description
1 polymer ?
#
loop_
_entity_poly.entity_id
_entity_poly.type
_entity_poly.pdbx_seq_one_letter_code
_entity_poly.pdbx_strand_id
1 'polypeptide(L)'
;METINVTKNNDINKLFSFEEVKEITKRALSNDTNLIKYAIRPYSNGRLGYLSSHYRLDIIAMRKKETITLSFFIKAVPYDLPDSADYIIKKGVFKQETTFYSVIMPLLLEGYCGEPWAAMCYKVKSDSIVFEELSGKGYSIRDKLFDKSLICAGLSALARMHAASLLAETRLGTSLNRLYPDAFVERGYAHEGMTWEWMQSGIDVAAVIAERLGYDPDLIRSVCEEIYHSIKPSCTKTNVVSHGDLWANNLLFNNDVPPKCLLVDFQLLRYSPLAHDVAQLLYLCTDRSFRETWESTMLRHYYDTLQETLNMHEIRVQIPSWSELIEGMEEQRLGAVIATVFFFPTVLMNDNLAAQLMNNPASYVKFYFRDKKEFVLSNMKKDPVYNKRISEAVIELAELASRLDQLPKPS
;
A
#
# COMPACT_ATOMS: atom_id res chain seq x y z
N MET A 1 -24.69 3.04 -14.26
CA MET A 1 -24.59 2.62 -12.84
C MET A 1 -25.41 1.36 -12.68
N GLU A 2 -24.77 0.20 -12.68
CA GLU A 2 -25.42 -1.04 -12.25
C GLU A 2 -25.38 -1.07 -10.72
N THR A 3 -26.54 -1.14 -10.08
CA THR A 3 -26.66 -1.33 -8.63
C THR A 3 -26.15 -2.72 -8.26
N ILE A 4 -24.96 -2.77 -7.64
CA ILE A 4 -24.38 -4.00 -7.09
C ILE A 4 -25.30 -4.49 -5.96
N ASN A 5 -25.97 -5.61 -6.20
CA ASN A 5 -26.94 -6.18 -5.26
C ASN A 5 -26.21 -7.00 -4.19
N VAL A 6 -25.95 -6.37 -3.05
CA VAL A 6 -25.13 -6.87 -1.92
C VAL A 6 -25.55 -8.27 -1.43
N THR A 7 -26.82 -8.66 -1.61
CA THR A 7 -27.35 -9.95 -1.12
C THR A 7 -27.13 -11.16 -2.04
N LYS A 8 -26.74 -10.97 -3.32
CA LYS A 8 -26.57 -12.09 -4.27
C LYS A 8 -25.17 -12.74 -4.25
N ASN A 9 -24.16 -12.08 -3.67
CA ASN A 9 -22.75 -12.48 -3.80
C ASN A 9 -22.16 -13.28 -2.60
N ASN A 10 -22.99 -13.73 -1.65
CA ASN A 10 -22.50 -14.38 -0.41
C ASN A 10 -22.06 -15.85 -0.55
N ASP A 11 -22.14 -16.46 -1.74
CA ASP A 11 -21.68 -17.83 -1.96
C ASP A 11 -20.24 -17.82 -2.48
N ILE A 12 -19.29 -18.16 -1.62
CA ILE A 12 -17.85 -18.29 -1.94
C ILE A 12 -17.61 -19.16 -3.19
N ASN A 13 -18.46 -20.16 -3.43
CA ASN A 13 -18.33 -21.05 -4.59
C ASN A 13 -18.77 -20.40 -5.91
N LYS A 14 -19.44 -19.25 -5.85
CA LYS A 14 -19.87 -18.46 -7.02
C LYS A 14 -18.95 -17.30 -7.34
N LEU A 15 -17.87 -17.09 -6.58
CA LEU A 15 -16.89 -16.03 -6.85
C LEU A 15 -16.28 -16.16 -8.24
N PHE A 16 -15.99 -17.39 -8.69
CA PHE A 16 -15.49 -17.69 -10.02
C PHE A 16 -16.18 -18.91 -10.59
N SER A 17 -16.55 -18.82 -11.87
CA SER A 17 -17.05 -19.93 -12.67
C SER A 17 -15.93 -20.88 -13.11
N PHE A 18 -16.29 -22.10 -13.52
CA PHE A 18 -15.33 -23.08 -14.02
C PHE A 18 -14.53 -22.56 -15.23
N GLU A 19 -15.18 -21.86 -16.18
CA GLU A 19 -14.49 -21.31 -17.34
C GLU A 19 -13.52 -20.18 -16.96
N GLU A 20 -13.86 -19.33 -15.99
CA GLU A 20 -12.92 -18.30 -15.48
C GLU A 20 -11.71 -18.95 -14.81
N VAL A 21 -11.90 -19.99 -13.99
CA VAL A 21 -10.79 -20.72 -13.36
C VAL A 21 -9.93 -21.44 -14.40
N LYS A 22 -10.53 -21.92 -15.49
CA LYS A 22 -9.81 -22.53 -16.61
C LYS A 22 -8.98 -21.50 -17.37
N GLU A 23 -9.46 -20.27 -17.57
CA GLU A 23 -8.65 -19.16 -18.11
C GLU A 23 -7.44 -18.86 -17.20
N ILE A 24 -7.68 -18.73 -15.89
CA ILE A 24 -6.62 -18.52 -14.88
C ILE A 24 -5.57 -19.64 -14.97
N THR A 25 -6.03 -20.89 -15.04
CA THR A 25 -5.17 -22.08 -15.16
C THR A 25 -4.29 -22.03 -16.41
N LYS A 26 -4.86 -21.66 -17.56
CA LYS A 26 -4.11 -21.54 -18.81
C LYS A 26 -3.09 -20.42 -18.78
N ARG A 27 -3.44 -19.28 -18.17
CA ARG A 27 -2.51 -18.14 -17.98
C ARG A 27 -1.35 -18.50 -17.05
N ALA A 28 -1.61 -19.27 -16.00
CA ALA A 28 -0.59 -19.66 -15.02
C ALA A 28 0.37 -20.74 -15.52
N LEU A 29 -0.10 -21.64 -16.40
CA LEU A 29 0.68 -22.79 -16.87
C LEU A 29 0.98 -22.69 -18.37
N SER A 30 0.00 -23.02 -19.20
CA SER A 30 0.05 -22.94 -20.66
C SER A 30 -1.30 -23.34 -21.26
N ASN A 31 -1.51 -23.01 -22.55
CA ASN A 31 -2.76 -23.25 -23.26
C ASN A 31 -3.16 -24.73 -23.43
N ASP A 32 -2.21 -25.66 -23.35
CA ASP A 32 -2.41 -27.12 -23.41
C ASP A 32 -2.86 -27.74 -22.06
N THR A 33 -3.08 -26.91 -21.04
CA THR A 33 -3.53 -27.36 -19.72
C THR A 33 -5.06 -27.47 -19.67
N ASN A 34 -5.55 -28.60 -19.13
CA ASN A 34 -6.97 -28.82 -18.87
C ASN A 34 -7.28 -28.78 -17.37
N LEU A 35 -8.21 -27.93 -16.96
CA LEU A 35 -8.70 -27.90 -15.58
C LEU A 35 -9.55 -29.15 -15.30
N ILE A 36 -9.28 -29.85 -14.18
CA ILE A 36 -10.05 -31.01 -13.75
C ILE A 36 -11.10 -30.57 -12.72
N LYS A 37 -10.65 -29.89 -11.67
CA LYS A 37 -11.51 -29.37 -10.59
C LYS A 37 -10.85 -28.22 -9.87
N TYR A 38 -11.65 -27.42 -9.16
CA TYR A 38 -11.17 -26.37 -8.28
C TYR A 38 -11.98 -26.32 -6.99
N ALA A 39 -11.43 -25.67 -5.97
CA ALA A 39 -12.10 -25.35 -4.73
C ALA A 39 -11.69 -23.94 -4.27
N ILE A 40 -12.65 -23.17 -3.75
CA ILE A 40 -12.39 -21.88 -3.11
C ILE A 40 -12.66 -22.04 -1.61
N ARG A 41 -11.73 -21.55 -0.79
CA ARG A 41 -11.79 -21.68 0.68
C ARG A 41 -11.37 -20.36 1.33
N PRO A 42 -11.80 -20.07 2.57
CA PRO A 42 -11.22 -18.98 3.35
C PRO A 42 -9.69 -19.09 3.40
N TYR A 43 -8.97 -17.98 3.26
CA TYR A 43 -7.50 -18.02 3.27
C TYR A 43 -6.93 -18.32 4.66
N SER A 44 -7.67 -17.94 5.72
CA SER A 44 -7.31 -18.27 7.10
C SER A 44 -8.56 -18.49 7.96
N ASN A 45 -8.36 -18.99 9.19
CA ASN A 45 -9.45 -19.22 10.15
C ASN A 45 -10.07 -17.91 10.69
N GLY A 46 -9.38 -16.78 10.53
CA GLY A 46 -9.86 -15.45 10.90
C GLY A 46 -9.83 -14.47 9.74
N ARG A 47 -10.30 -13.24 9.97
CA ARG A 47 -10.19 -12.17 8.97
C ARG A 47 -8.76 -11.62 8.97
N LEU A 48 -8.13 -11.65 7.80
CA LEU A 48 -6.85 -10.99 7.53
C LEU A 48 -7.12 -9.71 6.77
N GLY A 49 -6.47 -8.62 7.14
CA GLY A 49 -6.61 -7.32 6.49
C GLY A 49 -7.90 -6.57 6.84
N TYR A 50 -7.87 -5.25 6.62
CA TYR A 50 -8.90 -4.34 7.13
C TYR A 50 -10.01 -3.99 6.14
N LEU A 51 -9.72 -4.08 4.84
CA LEU A 51 -10.56 -3.54 3.76
C LEU A 51 -10.94 -4.56 2.68
N SER A 52 -10.68 -5.85 2.89
CA SER A 52 -11.05 -6.91 1.93
C SER A 52 -11.26 -8.25 2.62
N SER A 53 -11.89 -9.17 1.90
CA SER A 53 -11.97 -10.59 2.24
C SER A 53 -10.96 -11.37 1.42
N HIS A 54 -10.31 -12.36 2.05
CA HIS A 54 -9.23 -13.13 1.47
C HIS A 54 -9.60 -14.60 1.35
N TYR A 55 -9.40 -15.17 0.15
CA TYR A 55 -9.69 -16.57 -0.14
C TYR A 55 -8.50 -17.24 -0.83
N ARG A 56 -8.48 -18.57 -0.77
CA ARG A 56 -7.54 -19.43 -1.50
C ARG A 56 -8.31 -20.17 -2.60
N LEU A 57 -7.81 -20.14 -3.82
CA LEU A 57 -8.28 -20.95 -4.94
C LEU A 57 -7.29 -22.08 -5.18
N ASP A 58 -7.70 -23.31 -4.90
CA ASP A 58 -6.93 -24.52 -5.19
C ASP A 58 -7.45 -25.16 -6.48
N ILE A 59 -6.56 -25.45 -7.42
CA ILE A 59 -6.89 -26.12 -8.68
C ILE A 59 -6.16 -27.45 -8.81
N ILE A 60 -6.80 -28.40 -9.48
CA ILE A 60 -6.16 -29.59 -10.02
C ILE A 60 -6.33 -29.56 -11.53
N ALA A 61 -5.22 -29.61 -12.25
CA ALA A 61 -5.16 -29.54 -13.70
C ALA A 61 -4.35 -30.71 -14.28
N MET A 62 -4.58 -31.01 -15.55
CA MET A 62 -3.83 -31.98 -16.33
C MET A 62 -3.00 -31.24 -17.37
N ARG A 63 -1.69 -31.48 -17.39
CA ARG A 63 -0.77 -30.92 -18.39
C ARG A 63 0.14 -32.05 -18.88
N LYS A 64 0.19 -32.29 -20.20
CA LYS A 64 1.03 -33.36 -20.80
C LYS A 64 0.89 -34.74 -20.12
N LYS A 65 -0.33 -35.10 -19.70
CA LYS A 65 -0.68 -36.33 -18.95
C LYS A 65 -0.20 -36.40 -17.49
N GLU A 66 0.34 -35.31 -16.96
CA GLU A 66 0.68 -35.17 -15.55
C GLU A 66 -0.38 -34.33 -14.82
N THR A 67 -0.73 -34.77 -13.61
CA THR A 67 -1.63 -34.03 -12.74
C THR A 67 -0.83 -33.00 -11.96
N ILE A 68 -1.22 -31.73 -12.07
CA ILE A 68 -0.59 -30.59 -11.40
C ILE A 68 -1.60 -29.98 -10.43
N THR A 69 -1.13 -29.63 -9.24
CA THR A 69 -1.90 -28.85 -8.26
C THR A 69 -1.29 -27.47 -8.15
N LEU A 70 -2.12 -26.43 -8.18
CA LEU A 70 -1.70 -25.05 -7.95
C LEU A 70 -2.67 -24.36 -7.00
N SER A 71 -2.17 -23.33 -6.33
CA SER A 71 -2.98 -22.46 -5.48
C SER A 71 -2.81 -21.01 -5.91
N PHE A 72 -3.85 -20.22 -5.69
CA PHE A 72 -3.90 -18.79 -5.97
C PHE A 72 -4.49 -18.05 -4.75
N PHE A 73 -4.13 -16.77 -4.64
CA PHE A 73 -4.70 -15.86 -3.64
C PHE A 73 -5.83 -15.05 -4.28
N ILE A 74 -6.96 -14.93 -3.59
CA ILE A 74 -8.09 -14.11 -4.03
C ILE A 74 -8.30 -12.99 -3.01
N LYS A 75 -8.31 -11.76 -3.50
CA LYS A 75 -8.78 -10.58 -2.76
C LYS A 75 -10.17 -10.20 -3.28
N ALA A 76 -11.13 -9.98 -2.41
CA ALA A 76 -12.50 -9.64 -2.80
C ALA A 76 -13.14 -8.59 -1.88
N VAL A 77 -14.18 -7.93 -2.37
CA VAL A 77 -15.03 -7.05 -1.56
C VAL A 77 -15.69 -7.88 -0.45
N PRO A 78 -15.68 -7.42 0.82
CA PRO A 78 -16.17 -8.17 1.97
C PRO A 78 -17.70 -8.07 2.10
N TYR A 79 -18.45 -8.65 1.16
CA TYR A 79 -19.92 -8.61 1.15
C TYR A 79 -20.57 -9.26 2.39
N ASP A 80 -19.82 -10.09 3.11
CA ASP A 80 -20.20 -10.65 4.40
C ASP A 80 -20.35 -9.61 5.52
N LEU A 81 -19.85 -8.38 5.30
CA LEU A 81 -19.93 -7.25 6.24
C LEU A 81 -20.47 -6.00 5.53
N PRO A 82 -21.81 -5.83 5.46
CA PRO A 82 -22.45 -4.80 4.65
C PRO A 82 -21.94 -3.36 4.91
N ASP A 83 -21.77 -2.96 6.17
CA ASP A 83 -21.28 -1.61 6.50
C ASP A 83 -19.84 -1.38 6.02
N SER A 84 -18.97 -2.40 6.15
CA SER A 84 -17.61 -2.35 5.62
C SER A 84 -17.60 -2.34 4.09
N ALA A 85 -18.41 -3.19 3.46
CA ALA A 85 -18.53 -3.25 2.00
C ALA A 85 -19.01 -1.91 1.44
N ASP A 86 -20.03 -1.31 2.04
CA ASP A 86 -20.56 0.00 1.63
C ASP A 86 -19.50 1.10 1.74
N TYR A 87 -18.72 1.13 2.82
CA TYR A 87 -17.59 2.05 2.94
C TYR A 87 -16.55 1.84 1.84
N ILE A 88 -16.09 0.60 1.64
CA ILE A 88 -15.05 0.26 0.65
C ILE A 88 -15.51 0.63 -0.76
N ILE A 89 -16.76 0.31 -1.10
CA ILE A 89 -17.38 0.62 -2.39
C ILE A 89 -17.49 2.13 -2.58
N LYS A 90 -17.98 2.87 -1.58
CA LYS A 90 -18.11 4.34 -1.64
C LYS A 90 -16.75 5.02 -1.72
N LYS A 91 -15.77 4.56 -0.95
CA LYS A 91 -14.40 5.09 -0.97
C LYS A 91 -13.74 4.84 -2.32
N GLY A 92 -14.06 3.74 -2.98
CA GLY A 92 -13.57 3.42 -4.33
C GLY A 92 -12.14 2.85 -4.35
N VAL A 93 -11.58 2.47 -3.20
CA VAL A 93 -10.22 1.89 -3.09
C VAL A 93 -10.10 0.57 -3.85
N PHE A 94 -11.13 -0.29 -3.79
CA PHE A 94 -11.13 -1.54 -4.56
C PHE A 94 -11.21 -1.28 -6.07
N LYS A 95 -12.03 -0.30 -6.48
CA LYS A 95 -12.10 0.13 -7.89
C LYS A 95 -10.73 0.61 -8.36
N GLN A 96 -10.04 1.44 -7.57
CA GLN A 96 -8.71 1.93 -7.90
C GLN A 96 -7.70 0.79 -8.08
N GLU A 97 -7.66 -0.18 -7.16
CA GLU A 97 -6.80 -1.35 -7.27
C GLU A 97 -7.14 -2.20 -8.52
N THR A 98 -8.42 -2.42 -8.83
CA THR A 98 -8.82 -3.12 -10.05
C THR A 98 -8.39 -2.37 -11.32
N THR A 99 -8.48 -1.03 -11.34
CA THR A 99 -8.00 -0.20 -12.44
C THR A 99 -6.48 -0.29 -12.58
N PHE A 100 -5.73 -0.29 -11.48
CA PHE A 100 -4.30 -0.49 -11.51
C PHE A 100 -3.94 -1.82 -12.20
N TYR A 101 -4.48 -2.95 -11.72
CA TYR A 101 -4.11 -4.26 -12.28
C TYR A 101 -4.65 -4.53 -13.69
N SER A 102 -5.76 -3.92 -14.08
CA SER A 102 -6.35 -4.14 -15.41
C SER A 102 -5.83 -3.18 -16.49
N VAL A 103 -5.36 -1.99 -16.12
CA VAL A 103 -4.95 -0.94 -17.07
C VAL A 103 -3.51 -0.51 -16.86
N ILE A 104 -3.16 -0.03 -15.66
CA ILE A 104 -1.85 0.59 -15.41
C ILE A 104 -0.73 -0.45 -15.40
N MET A 105 -0.87 -1.54 -14.64
CA MET A 105 0.14 -2.59 -14.51
C MET A 105 0.56 -3.19 -15.86
N PRO A 106 -0.35 -3.55 -16.79
CA PRO A 106 0.05 -3.96 -18.14
C PRO A 106 0.92 -2.95 -18.89
N LEU A 107 0.62 -1.64 -18.76
CA LEU A 107 1.42 -0.58 -19.38
C LEU A 107 2.80 -0.47 -18.73
N LEU A 108 2.90 -0.64 -17.41
CA LEU A 108 4.18 -0.63 -16.70
C LEU A 108 5.06 -1.82 -17.09
N LEU A 109 4.47 -2.99 -17.32
CA LEU A 109 5.20 -4.22 -17.62
C LEU A 109 5.54 -4.39 -19.11
N GLU A 110 4.91 -3.63 -20.00
CA GLU A 110 5.19 -3.70 -21.44
C GLU A 110 6.64 -3.29 -21.75
N GLY A 111 7.46 -4.26 -22.15
CA GLY A 111 8.88 -4.06 -22.44
C GLY A 111 9.78 -3.93 -21.21
N TYR A 112 9.25 -4.14 -20.00
CA TYR A 112 10.04 -4.15 -18.76
C TYR A 112 10.81 -5.48 -18.61
N CYS A 113 12.12 -5.40 -18.38
CA CYS A 113 13.04 -6.54 -18.33
C CYS A 113 13.79 -6.67 -16.99
N GLY A 114 13.31 -6.02 -15.92
CA GLY A 114 13.92 -6.12 -14.59
C GLY A 114 13.33 -7.23 -13.70
N GLU A 115 13.85 -7.33 -12.47
CA GLU A 115 13.27 -8.22 -11.47
C GLU A 115 11.82 -7.82 -11.14
N PRO A 116 10.93 -8.79 -10.85
CA PRO A 116 9.57 -8.48 -10.41
C PRO A 116 9.56 -7.61 -9.15
N TRP A 117 8.62 -6.66 -9.11
CA TRP A 117 8.41 -5.75 -7.99
C TRP A 117 6.99 -5.83 -7.39
N ALA A 118 6.10 -6.61 -7.99
CA ALA A 118 4.74 -6.86 -7.51
C ALA A 118 4.31 -8.30 -7.78
N ALA A 119 3.27 -8.74 -7.05
CA ALA A 119 2.64 -10.03 -7.28
C ALA A 119 1.98 -10.11 -8.67
N MET A 120 2.14 -11.25 -9.35
CA MET A 120 1.48 -11.56 -10.60
C MET A 120 -0.04 -11.62 -10.41
N CYS A 121 -0.77 -10.86 -11.23
CA CYS A 121 -2.22 -10.86 -11.29
C CYS A 121 -2.71 -11.70 -12.47
N TYR A 122 -3.56 -12.70 -12.21
CA TYR A 122 -4.10 -13.60 -13.23
C TYR A 122 -5.48 -13.19 -13.75
N LYS A 123 -6.30 -12.56 -12.91
CA LYS A 123 -7.67 -12.15 -13.28
C LYS A 123 -8.12 -10.98 -12.41
N VAL A 124 -8.79 -10.02 -13.04
CA VAL A 124 -9.44 -8.88 -12.39
C VAL A 124 -10.93 -8.93 -12.74
N LYS A 125 -11.78 -8.77 -11.73
CA LYS A 125 -13.22 -8.51 -11.83
C LYS A 125 -13.54 -7.22 -11.07
N SER A 126 -14.77 -6.73 -11.16
CA SER A 126 -15.21 -5.53 -10.44
C SER A 126 -15.19 -5.68 -8.91
N ASP A 127 -15.27 -6.91 -8.41
CA ASP A 127 -15.42 -7.23 -6.99
C ASP A 127 -14.37 -8.21 -6.43
N SER A 128 -13.45 -8.68 -7.28
CA SER A 128 -12.47 -9.70 -6.93
C SER A 128 -11.25 -9.67 -7.85
N ILE A 129 -10.07 -10.01 -7.30
CA ILE A 129 -8.81 -10.10 -8.01
C ILE A 129 -8.12 -11.41 -7.62
N VAL A 130 -7.54 -12.10 -8.61
CA VAL A 130 -6.79 -13.35 -8.43
C VAL A 130 -5.31 -13.10 -8.67
N PHE A 131 -4.52 -13.40 -7.64
CA PHE A 131 -3.06 -13.26 -7.63
C PHE A 131 -2.38 -14.62 -7.51
N GLU A 132 -1.09 -14.66 -7.83
CA GLU A 132 -0.25 -15.78 -7.43
C GLU A 132 -0.24 -16.00 -5.92
N GLU A 133 -0.09 -17.27 -5.50
CA GLU A 133 0.09 -17.61 -4.09
C GLU A 133 1.58 -17.47 -3.74
N LEU A 134 1.91 -16.52 -2.87
CA LEU A 134 3.28 -16.11 -2.58
C LEU A 134 3.90 -16.86 -1.40
N SER A 135 3.09 -17.38 -0.46
CA SER A 135 3.62 -18.10 0.70
C SER A 135 4.35 -19.38 0.30
N GLY A 136 3.84 -20.11 -0.68
CA GLY A 136 4.51 -21.28 -1.28
C GLY A 136 5.85 -20.95 -1.97
N LYS A 137 6.10 -19.67 -2.28
CA LYS A 137 7.37 -19.17 -2.86
C LYS A 137 8.31 -18.58 -1.80
N GLY A 138 7.99 -18.76 -0.52
CA GLY A 138 8.81 -18.29 0.59
C GLY A 138 8.65 -16.81 0.91
N TYR A 139 7.70 -16.11 0.30
CA TYR A 139 7.39 -14.71 0.60
C TYR A 139 6.45 -14.58 1.79
N SER A 140 6.76 -13.65 2.69
CA SER A 140 5.98 -13.41 3.91
C SER A 140 6.09 -11.96 4.38
N ILE A 141 5.13 -11.52 5.17
CA ILE A 141 5.18 -10.25 5.91
C ILE A 141 6.25 -10.39 7.01
N ARG A 142 6.94 -9.28 7.32
CA ARG A 142 7.93 -9.19 8.41
C ARG A 142 7.40 -8.34 9.55
N ASP A 143 8.14 -8.28 10.64
CA ASP A 143 7.83 -7.38 11.75
C ASP A 143 7.77 -5.92 11.27
N LYS A 144 6.94 -5.11 11.94
CA LYS A 144 6.56 -3.76 11.50
C LYS A 144 7.68 -2.71 11.62
N LEU A 145 8.85 -3.12 12.10
CA LEU A 145 10.07 -2.32 12.19
C LEU A 145 11.16 -3.03 11.40
N PHE A 146 11.52 -2.46 10.26
CA PHE A 146 12.46 -3.05 9.32
C PHE A 146 13.91 -2.70 9.67
N ASP A 147 14.80 -3.66 9.43
CA ASP A 147 16.24 -3.43 9.45
C ASP A 147 16.73 -2.87 8.10
N LYS A 148 18.05 -2.61 8.01
CA LYS A 148 18.68 -2.11 6.80
C LYS A 148 18.48 -3.02 5.59
N SER A 149 18.49 -4.34 5.78
CA SER A 149 18.38 -5.32 4.70
C SER A 149 16.98 -5.30 4.09
N LEU A 150 15.95 -5.28 4.93
CA LEU A 150 14.55 -5.19 4.51
C LEU A 150 14.24 -3.83 3.86
N ILE A 151 14.78 -2.72 4.39
CA ILE A 151 14.61 -1.40 3.76
C ILE A 151 15.27 -1.35 2.39
N CYS A 152 16.50 -1.86 2.25
CA CYS A 152 17.16 -1.97 0.93
C CYS A 152 16.31 -2.78 -0.06
N ALA A 153 15.76 -3.93 0.36
CA ALA A 153 14.91 -4.75 -0.49
C ALA A 153 13.61 -4.05 -0.90
N GLY A 154 12.94 -3.37 0.04
CA GLY A 154 11.73 -2.59 -0.23
C GLY A 154 11.99 -1.41 -1.19
N LEU A 155 13.09 -0.67 -0.97
CA LEU A 155 13.51 0.41 -1.85
C LEU A 155 13.90 -0.08 -3.24
N SER A 156 14.51 -1.26 -3.36
CA SER A 156 14.78 -1.85 -4.66
C SER A 156 13.51 -2.21 -5.42
N ALA A 157 12.50 -2.79 -4.76
CA ALA A 157 11.19 -3.04 -5.39
C ALA A 157 10.51 -1.73 -5.81
N LEU A 158 10.57 -0.70 -4.97
CA LEU A 158 10.00 0.61 -5.25
C LEU A 158 10.71 1.31 -6.43
N ALA A 159 12.04 1.32 -6.44
CA ALA A 159 12.84 1.88 -7.53
C ALA A 159 12.52 1.22 -8.88
N ARG A 160 12.29 -0.09 -8.87
CA ARG A 160 11.88 -0.86 -10.07
C ARG A 160 10.49 -0.48 -10.56
N MET A 161 9.53 -0.30 -9.65
CA MET A 161 8.19 0.19 -9.98
C MET A 161 8.24 1.59 -10.59
N HIS A 162 9.00 2.50 -9.97
CA HIS A 162 9.17 3.87 -10.49
C HIS A 162 9.91 3.88 -11.83
N ALA A 163 10.91 3.04 -12.03
CA ALA A 163 11.56 2.86 -13.33
C ALA A 163 10.56 2.40 -14.40
N ALA A 164 9.72 1.40 -14.08
CA ALA A 164 8.67 0.92 -14.97
C ALA A 164 7.67 2.03 -15.35
N SER A 165 7.33 2.91 -14.41
CA SER A 165 6.52 4.11 -14.66
C SER A 165 7.18 5.03 -15.68
N LEU A 166 8.44 5.41 -15.46
CA LEU A 166 9.14 6.34 -16.35
C LEU A 166 9.38 5.74 -17.74
N LEU A 167 9.66 4.44 -17.83
CA LEU A 167 9.78 3.72 -19.09
C LEU A 167 8.45 3.73 -19.86
N ALA A 168 7.34 3.46 -19.17
CA ALA A 168 6.01 3.47 -19.78
C ALA A 168 5.62 4.86 -20.29
N GLU A 169 5.81 5.91 -19.49
CA GLU A 169 5.50 7.28 -19.91
C GLU A 169 6.38 7.75 -21.07
N THR A 170 7.67 7.38 -21.06
CA THR A 170 8.58 7.66 -22.18
C THR A 170 8.13 6.97 -23.46
N ARG A 171 7.72 5.69 -23.36
CA ARG A 171 7.19 4.92 -24.50
C ARG A 171 5.89 5.52 -25.04
N LEU A 172 4.99 5.95 -24.15
CA LEU A 172 3.69 6.52 -24.51
C LEU A 172 3.77 7.98 -24.96
N GLY A 173 4.89 8.66 -24.70
CA GLY A 173 5.09 10.08 -25.02
C GLY A 173 4.22 11.03 -24.19
N THR A 174 3.62 10.55 -23.10
CA THR A 174 2.75 11.34 -22.21
C THR A 174 2.62 10.66 -20.85
N SER A 175 2.19 11.41 -19.83
CA SER A 175 2.02 10.87 -18.49
C SER A 175 0.80 9.96 -18.37
N LEU A 176 0.92 8.91 -17.56
CA LEU A 176 -0.15 7.97 -17.27
C LEU A 176 -1.31 8.66 -16.56
N ASN A 177 -1.04 9.66 -15.70
CA ASN A 177 -2.09 10.47 -15.08
C ASN A 177 -2.91 11.27 -16.11
N ARG A 178 -2.28 11.74 -17.19
CA ARG A 178 -3.02 12.42 -18.26
C ARG A 178 -3.88 11.45 -19.08
N LEU A 179 -3.37 10.25 -19.35
CA LEU A 179 -4.09 9.23 -20.13
C LEU A 179 -5.22 8.56 -19.33
N TYR A 180 -4.99 8.33 -18.03
CA TYR A 180 -5.87 7.58 -17.14
C TYR A 180 -6.07 8.30 -15.80
N PRO A 181 -6.62 9.53 -15.80
CA PRO A 181 -6.77 10.33 -14.57
C PRO A 181 -7.60 9.61 -13.49
N ASP A 182 -8.58 8.80 -13.91
CA ASP A 182 -9.43 8.01 -13.01
C ASP A 182 -8.65 6.97 -12.18
N ALA A 183 -7.45 6.55 -12.64
CA ALA A 183 -6.60 5.62 -11.92
C ALA A 183 -5.87 6.26 -10.73
N PHE A 184 -5.75 7.59 -10.72
CA PHE A 184 -4.93 8.35 -9.75
C PHE A 184 -5.77 9.32 -8.90
N VAL A 185 -7.08 9.06 -8.78
CA VAL A 185 -7.94 9.83 -7.88
C VAL A 185 -7.49 9.62 -6.44
N GLU A 186 -7.27 10.69 -5.68
CA GLU A 186 -6.88 10.62 -4.27
C GLU A 186 -7.98 9.91 -3.44
N ARG A 187 -7.61 8.79 -2.79
CA ARG A 187 -8.53 8.01 -1.93
C ARG A 187 -8.10 7.91 -0.48
N GLY A 188 -6.86 8.27 -0.15
CA GLY A 188 -6.31 8.21 1.20
C GLY A 188 -6.78 9.36 2.09
N TYR A 189 -6.91 10.57 1.54
CA TYR A 189 -7.22 11.79 2.31
C TYR A 189 -8.34 12.61 1.66
N ALA A 190 -9.30 13.07 2.48
CA ALA A 190 -10.42 13.90 2.03
C ALA A 190 -10.97 14.75 3.18
N HIS A 191 -11.66 15.85 2.86
CA HIS A 191 -12.37 16.70 3.83
C HIS A 191 -13.84 16.33 4.03
N GLU A 192 -14.25 15.18 3.52
CA GLU A 192 -15.63 14.71 3.62
C GLU A 192 -15.74 13.20 3.85
N GLY A 193 -16.91 12.80 4.34
CA GLY A 193 -17.27 11.41 4.58
C GLY A 193 -16.40 10.70 5.62
N MET A 194 -16.45 9.36 5.59
CA MET A 194 -15.75 8.51 6.55
C MET A 194 -14.22 8.64 6.49
N THR A 195 -13.64 9.08 5.37
CA THR A 195 -12.20 9.37 5.29
C THR A 195 -11.85 10.56 6.17
N TRP A 196 -12.66 11.62 6.14
CA TRP A 196 -12.48 12.77 7.02
C TRP A 196 -12.67 12.42 8.49
N GLU A 197 -13.70 11.63 8.83
CA GLU A 197 -13.92 11.16 10.21
C GLU A 197 -12.72 10.34 10.74
N TRP A 198 -12.14 9.48 9.90
CA TRP A 198 -10.92 8.74 10.23
C TRP A 198 -9.72 9.67 10.48
N MET A 199 -9.55 10.71 9.64
CA MET A 199 -8.50 11.72 9.79
C MET A 199 -8.68 12.52 11.08
N GLN A 200 -9.88 13.07 11.33
CA GLN A 200 -10.20 13.83 12.54
C GLN A 200 -9.90 13.02 13.80
N SER A 201 -10.30 11.74 13.83
CA SER A 201 -10.00 10.87 14.96
C SER A 201 -8.49 10.64 15.14
N GLY A 202 -7.71 10.59 14.05
CA GLY A 202 -6.25 10.55 14.10
C GLY A 202 -5.63 11.86 14.62
N ILE A 203 -6.13 13.01 14.16
CA ILE A 203 -5.72 14.35 14.61
C ILE A 203 -5.95 14.50 16.12
N ASP A 204 -7.13 14.12 16.61
CA ASP A 204 -7.46 14.22 18.04
C ASP A 204 -6.57 13.34 18.91
N VAL A 205 -6.21 12.15 18.44
CA VAL A 205 -5.24 11.28 19.11
C VAL A 205 -3.88 11.96 19.19
N ALA A 206 -3.40 12.49 18.06
CA ALA A 206 -2.10 13.15 17.99
C ALA A 206 -2.03 14.37 18.91
N ALA A 207 -3.06 15.21 18.89
CA ALA A 207 -3.16 16.40 19.73
C ALA A 207 -3.13 16.04 21.23
N VAL A 208 -3.87 15.02 21.66
CA VAL A 208 -3.89 14.58 23.07
C VAL A 208 -2.55 13.99 23.50
N ILE A 209 -1.86 13.29 22.61
CA ILE A 209 -0.52 12.76 22.89
C ILE A 209 0.49 13.91 22.98
N ALA A 210 0.43 14.88 22.07
CA ALA A 210 1.27 16.07 22.08
C ALA A 210 1.11 16.86 23.38
N GLU A 211 -0.12 17.13 23.81
CA GLU A 211 -0.41 17.81 25.08
C GLU A 211 0.21 17.08 26.27
N ARG A 212 0.09 15.74 26.34
CA ARG A 212 0.70 14.93 27.40
C ARG A 212 2.22 14.96 27.40
N LEU A 213 2.82 15.19 26.24
CA LEU A 213 4.26 15.30 26.04
C LEU A 213 4.76 16.74 26.18
N GLY A 214 3.88 17.71 26.46
CA GLY A 214 4.24 19.11 26.66
C GLY A 214 4.30 19.96 25.38
N TYR A 215 3.71 19.50 24.29
CA TYR A 215 3.61 20.22 23.02
C TYR A 215 2.22 20.82 22.81
N ASP A 216 2.12 21.84 21.95
CA ASP A 216 0.88 22.53 21.63
C ASP A 216 -0.07 21.64 20.79
N PRO A 217 -1.23 21.23 21.34
CA PRO A 217 -2.18 20.40 20.61
C PRO A 217 -2.84 21.13 19.43
N ASP A 218 -3.01 22.45 19.47
CA ASP A 218 -3.64 23.20 18.39
C ASP A 218 -2.72 23.36 17.19
N LEU A 219 -1.41 23.48 17.43
CA LEU A 219 -0.39 23.42 16.40
C LEU A 219 -0.38 22.06 15.67
N ILE A 220 -0.58 20.96 16.40
CA ILE A 220 -0.74 19.62 15.79
C ILE A 220 -1.97 19.56 14.90
N ARG A 221 -3.11 20.11 15.36
CA ARG A 221 -4.33 20.15 14.55
C ARG A 221 -4.11 20.92 13.25
N SER A 222 -3.48 22.09 13.31
CA SER A 222 -3.27 22.91 12.12
C SER A 222 -2.28 22.29 11.15
N VAL A 223 -1.16 21.73 11.64
CA VAL A 223 -0.11 21.20 10.75
C VAL A 223 -0.58 19.95 10.00
N CYS A 224 -1.51 19.17 10.55
CA CYS A 224 -2.06 17.98 9.89
C CYS A 224 -2.73 18.30 8.54
N GLU A 225 -3.18 19.53 8.32
CA GLU A 225 -3.75 20.00 7.05
C GLU A 225 -2.72 20.04 5.91
N GLU A 226 -1.42 20.11 6.23
CA GLU A 226 -0.35 20.13 5.22
C GLU A 226 -0.26 18.81 4.41
N ILE A 227 -0.92 17.74 4.88
CA ILE A 227 -1.01 16.48 4.13
C ILE A 227 -1.57 16.68 2.72
N TYR A 228 -2.55 17.58 2.55
CA TYR A 228 -3.21 17.83 1.26
C TYR A 228 -2.31 18.53 0.25
N HIS A 229 -1.23 19.17 0.70
CA HIS A 229 -0.19 19.70 -0.18
C HIS A 229 0.78 18.59 -0.60
N SER A 230 1.18 17.72 0.33
CA SER A 230 2.18 16.66 0.07
C SER A 230 1.74 15.58 -0.92
N ILE A 231 0.43 15.34 -1.04
CA ILE A 231 -0.14 14.27 -1.89
C ILE A 231 -0.42 14.71 -3.33
N LYS A 232 -0.23 15.99 -3.65
CA LYS A 232 -0.44 16.49 -5.02
C LYS A 232 0.75 16.10 -5.92
N PRO A 233 0.50 15.87 -7.22
CA PRO A 233 1.59 15.79 -8.19
C PRO A 233 2.43 17.07 -8.14
N SER A 234 3.75 16.92 -8.22
CA SER A 234 4.65 18.06 -8.20
C SER A 234 4.65 18.80 -9.54
N CYS A 235 4.77 20.13 -9.53
CA CYS A 235 4.96 20.89 -10.77
C CYS A 235 6.44 21.08 -11.15
N THR A 236 7.38 20.80 -10.25
CA THR A 236 8.83 21.01 -10.48
C THR A 236 9.67 19.73 -10.45
N LYS A 237 9.13 18.65 -9.89
CA LYS A 237 9.79 17.35 -9.76
C LYS A 237 9.16 16.33 -10.68
N THR A 238 9.96 15.36 -11.10
CA THR A 238 9.51 14.21 -11.88
C THR A 238 8.48 13.45 -11.07
N ASN A 239 7.31 13.21 -11.66
CA ASN A 239 6.26 12.41 -11.05
C ASN A 239 6.26 11.00 -11.64
N VAL A 240 5.81 10.04 -10.84
CA VAL A 240 5.72 8.63 -11.21
C VAL A 240 4.40 8.06 -10.71
N VAL A 241 4.02 6.90 -11.27
CA VAL A 241 3.04 6.01 -10.63
C VAL A 241 3.62 5.61 -9.27
N SER A 242 2.93 6.02 -8.23
CA SER A 242 3.30 5.83 -6.83
C SER A 242 2.30 4.89 -6.14
N HIS A 243 2.81 4.01 -5.28
CA HIS A 243 2.03 3.05 -4.52
C HIS A 243 1.12 3.73 -3.50
N GLY A 244 1.64 4.71 -2.75
CA GLY A 244 0.87 5.53 -1.81
C GLY A 244 0.40 4.86 -0.52
N ASP A 245 0.83 3.62 -0.24
CA ASP A 245 0.41 2.83 0.94
C ASP A 245 1.54 1.92 1.46
N LEU A 246 2.73 2.47 1.68
CA LEU A 246 3.97 1.71 1.94
C LEU A 246 4.23 1.40 3.42
N TRP A 247 3.24 0.83 4.11
CA TRP A 247 3.42 0.28 5.45
C TRP A 247 3.78 -1.21 5.40
N ALA A 248 4.38 -1.73 6.48
CA ALA A 248 5.06 -3.02 6.50
C ALA A 248 4.28 -4.23 5.94
N ASN A 249 2.95 -4.27 6.10
CA ASN A 249 2.14 -5.40 5.65
C ASN A 249 1.92 -5.43 4.12
N ASN A 250 2.21 -4.33 3.43
CA ASN A 250 2.14 -4.23 1.97
C ASN A 250 3.47 -4.59 1.28
N LEU A 251 4.48 -5.02 2.05
CA LEU A 251 5.77 -5.48 1.57
C LEU A 251 5.97 -6.95 1.97
N LEU A 252 6.06 -7.83 0.96
CA LEU A 252 6.32 -9.25 1.15
C LEU A 252 7.77 -9.57 0.82
N PHE A 253 8.46 -10.24 1.74
CA PHE A 253 9.87 -10.55 1.61
C PHE A 253 10.10 -12.05 1.51
N ASN A 254 10.95 -12.49 0.59
CA ASN A 254 11.37 -13.88 0.54
C ASN A 254 12.44 -14.18 1.62
N ASN A 255 12.96 -15.41 1.60
CA ASN A 255 13.97 -15.90 2.54
C ASN A 255 15.40 -15.89 1.98
N ASP A 256 15.63 -15.20 0.85
CA ASP A 256 16.97 -15.05 0.30
C ASP A 256 17.83 -14.12 1.18
N VAL A 257 19.15 -14.14 0.96
CA VAL A 257 20.11 -13.25 1.63
C VAL A 257 20.99 -12.58 0.56
N PRO A 258 20.80 -11.27 0.26
CA PRO A 258 19.76 -10.39 0.80
C PRO A 258 18.34 -10.77 0.32
N PRO A 259 17.29 -10.41 1.08
CA PRO A 259 15.91 -10.73 0.71
C PRO A 259 15.47 -9.92 -0.51
N LYS A 260 14.56 -10.49 -1.29
CA LYS A 260 13.80 -9.78 -2.33
C LYS A 260 12.44 -9.37 -1.80
N CYS A 261 11.92 -8.25 -2.30
CA CYS A 261 10.63 -7.70 -1.90
C CYS A 261 9.66 -7.66 -3.08
N LEU A 262 8.39 -7.98 -2.81
CA LEU A 262 7.26 -7.70 -3.71
C LEU A 262 6.28 -6.77 -3.01
N LEU A 263 5.83 -5.74 -3.72
CA LEU A 263 4.80 -4.81 -3.28
C LEU A 263 3.41 -5.39 -3.58
N VAL A 264 2.47 -5.18 -2.67
CA VAL A 264 1.07 -5.61 -2.80
C VAL A 264 0.14 -4.52 -2.28
N ASP A 265 -1.14 -4.59 -2.67
CA ASP A 265 -2.19 -3.66 -2.25
C ASP A 265 -2.03 -2.22 -2.79
N PHE A 266 -2.29 -2.04 -4.09
CA PHE A 266 -2.18 -0.76 -4.80
C PHE A 266 -3.47 0.08 -4.71
N GLN A 267 -4.20 0.00 -3.59
CA GLN A 267 -5.53 0.60 -3.44
C GLN A 267 -5.52 2.12 -3.20
N LEU A 268 -4.36 2.70 -2.89
CA LEU A 268 -4.16 4.14 -2.70
C LEU A 268 -3.18 4.73 -3.73
N LEU A 269 -3.19 4.18 -4.95
CA LEU A 269 -2.31 4.59 -6.05
C LEU A 269 -2.35 6.11 -6.27
N ARG A 270 -1.17 6.73 -6.40
CA ARG A 270 -1.01 8.16 -6.67
C ARG A 270 -0.16 8.42 -7.90
N TYR A 271 -0.23 9.65 -8.39
CA TYR A 271 0.78 10.21 -9.28
C TYR A 271 1.50 11.32 -8.52
N SER A 272 2.75 11.10 -8.15
CA SER A 272 3.46 11.92 -7.17
C SER A 272 4.97 11.94 -7.43
N PRO A 273 5.74 12.86 -6.82
CA PRO A 273 7.19 12.84 -6.94
C PRO A 273 7.79 11.52 -6.42
N LEU A 274 8.93 11.09 -6.98
CA LEU A 274 9.59 9.83 -6.60
C LEU A 274 9.83 9.72 -5.08
N ALA A 275 10.15 10.85 -4.44
CA ALA A 275 10.43 10.93 -3.02
C ALA A 275 9.21 10.64 -2.13
N HIS A 276 7.98 10.76 -2.63
CA HIS A 276 6.77 10.53 -1.85
C HIS A 276 6.75 9.13 -1.24
N ASP A 277 6.85 8.11 -2.08
CA ASP A 277 6.85 6.71 -1.63
C ASP A 277 8.10 6.34 -0.83
N VAL A 278 9.26 6.91 -1.19
CA VAL A 278 10.51 6.69 -0.45
C VAL A 278 10.36 7.20 0.99
N ALA A 279 9.80 8.41 1.15
CA ALA A 279 9.52 8.98 2.46
C ALA A 279 8.48 8.15 3.22
N GLN A 280 7.37 7.76 2.58
CA GLN A 280 6.35 6.91 3.21
C GLN A 280 6.95 5.60 3.73
N LEU A 281 7.74 4.88 2.92
CA LEU A 281 8.37 3.63 3.33
C LEU A 281 9.30 3.82 4.52
N LEU A 282 10.18 4.83 4.47
CA LEU A 282 11.12 5.08 5.56
C LEU A 282 10.39 5.45 6.85
N TYR A 283 9.40 6.33 6.80
CA TYR A 283 8.70 6.79 8.00
C TYR A 283 7.76 5.74 8.59
N LEU A 284 7.06 4.95 7.77
CA LEU A 284 6.13 3.93 8.25
C LEU A 284 6.85 2.67 8.77
N CYS A 285 8.00 2.31 8.18
CA CYS A 285 8.65 1.03 8.46
C CYS A 285 9.93 1.14 9.32
N THR A 286 10.42 2.35 9.63
CA THR A 286 11.62 2.54 10.48
C THR A 286 11.33 3.42 11.69
N ASP A 287 12.30 3.51 12.61
CA ASP A 287 12.28 4.47 13.71
C ASP A 287 13.13 5.72 13.41
N ARG A 288 13.04 6.72 14.28
CA ARG A 288 13.76 8.00 14.11
C ARG A 288 15.27 7.80 14.04
N SER A 289 15.82 6.98 14.93
CA SER A 289 17.26 6.68 15.01
C SER A 289 17.80 6.07 13.72
N PHE A 290 17.03 5.15 13.11
CA PHE A 290 17.38 4.59 11.81
C PHE A 290 17.48 5.68 10.74
N ARG A 291 16.49 6.58 10.65
CA ARG A 291 16.49 7.66 9.64
C ARG A 291 17.65 8.64 9.85
N GLU A 292 17.89 9.07 11.09
CA GLU A 292 19.01 9.95 11.43
C GLU A 292 20.37 9.34 11.03
N THR A 293 20.50 8.01 11.13
CA THR A 293 21.76 7.31 10.82
C THR A 293 21.90 6.95 9.34
N TRP A 294 20.81 6.49 8.70
CA TRP A 294 20.90 5.75 7.44
C TRP A 294 20.18 6.39 6.26
N GLU A 295 19.38 7.44 6.45
CA GLU A 295 18.53 8.00 5.37
C GLU A 295 19.31 8.30 4.09
N SER A 296 20.42 9.04 4.17
CA SER A 296 21.26 9.33 3.00
C SER A 296 21.77 8.07 2.28
N THR A 297 22.07 7.01 3.03
CA THR A 297 22.50 5.72 2.45
C THR A 297 21.32 5.01 1.78
N MET A 298 20.13 5.07 2.38
CA MET A 298 18.92 4.48 1.83
C MET A 298 18.48 5.19 0.55
N LEU A 299 18.52 6.53 0.54
CA LEU A 299 18.26 7.34 -0.66
C LEU A 299 19.24 7.00 -1.79
N ARG A 300 20.54 6.83 -1.46
CA ARG A 300 21.56 6.43 -2.44
C ARG A 300 21.25 5.06 -3.03
N HIS A 301 20.95 4.07 -2.19
CA HIS A 301 20.57 2.72 -2.62
C HIS A 301 19.36 2.72 -3.57
N TYR A 302 18.31 3.48 -3.22
CA TYR A 302 17.14 3.65 -4.07
C TYR A 302 17.51 4.27 -5.43
N TYR A 303 18.28 5.36 -5.42
CA TYR A 303 18.65 6.08 -6.63
C TYR A 303 19.54 5.23 -7.55
N ASP A 304 20.52 4.53 -7.00
CA ASP A 304 21.40 3.65 -7.77
C ASP A 304 20.59 2.50 -8.39
N THR A 305 19.66 1.88 -7.64
CA THR A 305 18.76 0.84 -8.18
C THR A 305 17.86 1.39 -9.30
N LEU A 306 17.35 2.63 -9.16
CA LEU A 306 16.54 3.29 -10.19
C LEU A 306 17.36 3.48 -11.47
N GLN A 307 18.58 4.01 -11.35
CA GLN A 307 19.48 4.22 -12.49
C GLN A 307 19.84 2.91 -13.19
N GLU A 308 20.25 1.90 -12.43
CA GLU A 308 20.54 0.57 -12.95
C GLU A 308 19.32 0.01 -13.70
N THR A 309 18.13 0.11 -13.11
CA THR A 309 16.90 -0.41 -13.75
C THR A 309 16.58 0.31 -15.05
N LEU A 310 16.69 1.63 -15.09
CA LEU A 310 16.45 2.42 -16.31
C LEU A 310 17.48 2.08 -17.40
N ASN A 311 18.76 1.97 -17.04
CA ASN A 311 19.85 1.70 -17.98
C ASN A 311 19.85 0.28 -18.59
N MET A 312 19.10 -0.66 -18.02
CA MET A 312 18.92 -2.00 -18.59
C MET A 312 18.06 -2.01 -19.87
N HIS A 313 17.35 -0.92 -20.17
CA HIS A 313 16.40 -0.85 -21.26
C HIS A 313 16.92 0.00 -22.42
N GLU A 314 16.55 -0.35 -23.65
CA GLU A 314 16.96 0.42 -24.85
C GLU A 314 16.31 1.81 -24.91
N ILE A 315 15.16 1.98 -24.25
CA ILE A 315 14.44 3.25 -24.17
C ILE A 315 15.25 4.23 -23.31
N ARG A 316 15.64 5.36 -23.90
CA ARG A 316 16.37 6.41 -23.20
C ARG A 316 15.41 7.29 -22.41
N VAL A 317 15.38 7.08 -21.10
CA VAL A 317 14.62 7.88 -20.13
C VAL A 317 15.51 8.99 -19.57
N GLN A 318 14.95 10.20 -19.41
CA GLN A 318 15.62 11.23 -18.62
C GLN A 318 15.55 10.85 -17.14
N ILE A 319 16.70 10.51 -16.56
CA ILE A 319 16.79 10.17 -15.15
C ILE A 319 16.73 11.46 -14.32
N PRO A 320 15.84 11.55 -13.31
CA PRO A 320 15.84 12.65 -12.34
C PRO A 320 17.21 12.81 -11.70
N SER A 321 17.62 14.03 -11.38
CA SER A 321 18.93 14.23 -10.75
C SER A 321 18.93 13.76 -9.29
N TRP A 322 20.13 13.48 -8.76
CA TRP A 322 20.28 13.19 -7.32
C TRP A 322 19.78 14.36 -6.45
N SER A 323 20.03 15.61 -6.86
CA SER A 323 19.55 16.78 -6.10
C SER A 323 18.02 16.86 -6.08
N GLU A 324 17.38 16.53 -7.21
CA GLU A 324 15.91 16.49 -7.32
C GLU A 324 15.30 15.52 -6.29
N LEU A 325 15.90 14.33 -6.13
CA LEU A 325 15.47 13.35 -5.13
C LEU A 325 15.68 13.87 -3.70
N ILE A 326 16.82 14.47 -3.39
CA ILE A 326 17.11 15.02 -2.06
C ILE A 326 16.14 16.14 -1.70
N GLU A 327 15.97 17.11 -2.59
CA GLU A 327 15.02 18.21 -2.37
C GLU A 327 13.59 17.68 -2.26
N GLY A 328 13.22 16.69 -3.09
CA GLY A 328 11.93 16.03 -3.01
C GLY A 328 11.70 15.31 -1.67
N MET A 329 12.74 14.70 -1.09
CA MET A 329 12.66 14.07 0.23
C MET A 329 12.35 15.11 1.32
N GLU A 330 13.00 16.28 1.27
CA GLU A 330 12.72 17.35 2.23
C GLU A 330 11.31 17.93 2.06
N GLU A 331 10.84 18.13 0.83
CA GLU A 331 9.46 18.58 0.56
C GLU A 331 8.42 17.57 1.07
N GLN A 332 8.70 16.27 1.00
CA GLN A 332 7.77 15.20 1.39
C GLN A 332 7.85 14.82 2.88
N ARG A 333 8.87 15.29 3.60
CA ARG A 333 9.16 14.90 4.99
C ARG A 333 7.98 15.16 5.93
N LEU A 334 7.41 16.35 5.89
CA LEU A 334 6.27 16.71 6.75
C LEU A 334 5.05 15.82 6.44
N GLY A 335 4.74 15.63 5.16
CA GLY A 335 3.65 14.75 4.73
C GLY A 335 3.84 13.30 5.19
N ALA A 336 5.07 12.79 5.15
CA ALA A 336 5.39 11.44 5.64
C ALA A 336 5.20 11.30 7.16
N VAL A 337 5.58 12.32 7.94
CA VAL A 337 5.32 12.34 9.40
C VAL A 337 3.82 12.42 9.70
N ILE A 338 3.07 13.26 8.99
CA ILE A 338 1.61 13.36 9.17
C ILE A 338 0.92 12.03 8.83
N ALA A 339 1.28 11.41 7.71
CA ALA A 339 0.78 10.09 7.34
C ALA A 339 1.10 9.06 8.43
N THR A 340 2.31 9.09 8.98
CA THR A 340 2.74 8.21 10.08
C THR A 340 1.85 8.35 11.30
N VAL A 341 1.56 9.58 11.72
CA VAL A 341 0.66 9.88 12.84
C VAL A 341 -0.76 9.34 12.61
N PHE A 342 -1.26 9.37 11.37
CA PHE A 342 -2.57 8.81 11.04
C PHE A 342 -2.59 7.28 10.97
N PHE A 343 -1.53 6.66 10.45
CA PHE A 343 -1.47 5.23 10.21
C PHE A 343 -1.11 4.45 11.48
N PHE A 344 -0.12 4.90 12.26
CA PHE A 344 0.43 4.17 13.41
C PHE A 344 -0.61 3.67 14.43
N PRO A 345 -1.64 4.46 14.80
CA PRO A 345 -2.71 3.97 15.67
C PRO A 345 -3.30 2.63 15.23
N THR A 346 -3.38 2.41 13.92
CA THR A 346 -3.99 1.23 13.29
C THR A 346 -2.93 0.19 12.92
N VAL A 347 -1.89 0.60 12.20
CA VAL A 347 -0.97 -0.36 11.56
C VAL A 347 -0.04 -1.02 12.56
N LEU A 348 0.31 -0.36 13.67
CA LEU A 348 1.19 -0.93 14.71
C LEU A 348 0.47 -1.85 15.70
N MET A 349 -0.86 -1.94 15.62
CA MET A 349 -1.64 -2.77 16.52
C MET A 349 -1.23 -4.24 16.44
N ASN A 350 -1.09 -4.94 17.56
CA ASN A 350 -0.79 -6.37 17.52
C ASN A 350 -1.96 -7.17 16.92
N ASP A 351 -1.65 -8.33 16.36
CA ASP A 351 -2.60 -9.11 15.55
C ASP A 351 -3.80 -9.62 16.36
N ASN A 352 -3.61 -9.96 17.64
CA ASN A 352 -4.69 -10.39 18.53
C ASN A 352 -5.72 -9.27 18.75
N LEU A 353 -5.23 -8.06 19.00
CA LEU A 353 -6.08 -6.90 19.23
C LEU A 353 -6.76 -6.45 17.93
N ALA A 354 -6.04 -6.48 16.81
CA ALA A 354 -6.61 -6.24 15.49
C ALA A 354 -7.73 -7.24 15.17
N ALA A 355 -7.51 -8.53 15.43
CA ALA A 355 -8.53 -9.57 15.24
C ALA A 355 -9.76 -9.34 16.13
N GLN A 356 -9.57 -8.97 17.40
CA GLN A 356 -10.67 -8.66 18.32
C GLN A 356 -11.52 -7.47 17.83
N LEU A 357 -10.87 -6.41 17.32
CA LEU A 357 -11.57 -5.28 16.73
C LEU A 357 -12.31 -5.65 15.45
N MET A 358 -11.65 -6.37 14.54
CA MET A 358 -12.22 -6.74 13.24
C MET A 358 -13.40 -7.72 13.35
N ASN A 359 -13.41 -8.59 14.38
CA ASN A 359 -14.48 -9.54 14.62
C ASN A 359 -15.73 -8.92 15.27
N ASN A 360 -15.68 -7.64 15.66
CA ASN A 360 -16.82 -6.93 16.22
C ASN A 360 -17.15 -5.67 15.38
N PRO A 361 -18.21 -5.71 14.55
CA PRO A 361 -18.55 -4.60 13.66
C PRO A 361 -18.72 -3.24 14.38
N ALA A 362 -19.32 -3.22 15.57
CA ALA A 362 -19.52 -1.99 16.32
C ALA A 362 -18.19 -1.42 16.84
N SER A 363 -17.29 -2.28 17.35
CA SER A 363 -15.95 -1.88 17.76
C SER A 363 -15.11 -1.40 16.59
N TYR A 364 -15.20 -2.07 15.44
CA TYR A 364 -14.54 -1.66 14.19
C TYR A 364 -14.98 -0.27 13.76
N VAL A 365 -16.30 -0.04 13.64
CA VAL A 365 -16.84 1.27 13.23
C VAL A 365 -16.46 2.37 14.22
N LYS A 366 -16.55 2.09 15.54
CA LYS A 366 -16.15 3.06 16.56
C LYS A 366 -14.67 3.42 16.44
N PHE A 367 -13.79 2.42 16.29
CA PHE A 367 -12.35 2.64 16.19
C PHE A 367 -11.95 3.32 14.88
N TYR A 368 -12.50 2.91 13.74
CA TYR A 368 -12.08 3.47 12.45
C TYR A 368 -12.65 4.85 12.17
N PHE A 369 -13.92 5.09 12.53
CA PHE A 369 -14.70 6.23 12.01
C PHE A 369 -15.33 7.11 13.09
N ARG A 370 -15.07 6.87 14.39
CA ARG A 370 -15.65 7.72 15.44
C ARG A 370 -14.60 8.23 16.43
N ASP A 371 -14.17 7.35 17.33
CA ASP A 371 -13.25 7.73 18.39
C ASP A 371 -12.35 6.55 18.74
N LYS A 372 -11.08 6.64 18.31
CA LYS A 372 -10.02 5.70 18.67
C LYS A 372 -9.15 6.14 19.84
N LYS A 373 -9.40 7.30 20.44
CA LYS A 373 -8.54 7.91 21.46
C LYS A 373 -8.38 7.03 22.69
N GLU A 374 -9.48 6.63 23.31
CA GLU A 374 -9.42 5.79 24.52
C GLU A 374 -8.69 4.48 24.26
N PHE A 375 -8.97 3.87 23.11
CA PHE A 375 -8.34 2.63 22.68
C PHE A 375 -6.83 2.79 22.50
N VAL A 376 -6.40 3.80 21.73
CA VAL A 376 -4.96 4.04 21.43
C VAL A 376 -4.21 4.32 22.73
N LEU A 377 -4.74 5.22 23.57
CA LEU A 377 -4.10 5.57 24.84
C LEU A 377 -4.08 4.39 25.83
N SER A 378 -5.09 3.52 25.82
CA SER A 378 -5.05 2.28 26.59
C SER A 378 -4.00 1.31 26.04
N ASN A 379 -3.81 1.22 24.73
CA ASN A 379 -2.83 0.32 24.13
C ASN A 379 -1.40 0.82 24.38
N MET A 380 -1.16 2.12 24.28
CA MET A 380 0.13 2.75 24.65
C MET A 380 0.54 2.45 26.10
N LYS A 381 -0.40 2.33 27.04
CA LYS A 381 -0.08 1.94 28.42
C LYS A 381 0.36 0.46 28.55
N LYS A 382 -0.10 -0.40 27.65
CA LYS A 382 0.09 -1.86 27.70
C LYS A 382 1.29 -2.32 26.87
N ASP A 383 1.61 -1.61 25.80
CA ASP A 383 2.63 -1.97 24.83
C ASP A 383 3.68 -0.83 24.72
N PRO A 384 4.86 -1.00 25.33
CA PRO A 384 5.93 0.00 25.29
C PRO A 384 6.45 0.29 23.88
N VAL A 385 6.45 -0.70 22.97
CA VAL A 385 6.93 -0.52 21.60
C VAL A 385 5.93 0.32 20.80
N TYR A 386 4.65 0.00 20.91
CA TYR A 386 3.56 0.79 20.33
C TYR A 386 3.57 2.23 20.87
N ASN A 387 3.73 2.39 22.18
CA ASN A 387 3.85 3.71 22.82
C ASN A 387 5.01 4.53 22.29
N LYS A 388 6.21 3.92 22.23
CA LYS A 388 7.43 4.57 21.77
C LYS A 388 7.24 5.08 20.34
N ARG A 389 6.81 4.22 19.42
CA ARG A 389 6.68 4.59 18.00
C ARG A 389 5.65 5.69 17.74
N ILE A 390 4.50 5.66 18.42
CA ILE A 390 3.49 6.73 18.28
C ILE A 390 4.00 8.03 18.90
N SER A 391 4.61 7.97 20.09
CA SER A 391 5.12 9.16 20.77
C SER A 391 6.22 9.83 19.96
N GLU A 392 7.16 9.05 19.40
CA GLU A 392 8.21 9.57 18.51
C GLU A 392 7.64 10.28 17.28
N ALA A 393 6.64 9.69 16.61
CA ALA A 393 5.99 10.32 15.46
C ALA A 393 5.30 11.65 15.82
N VAL A 394 4.63 11.72 16.97
CA VAL A 394 3.99 12.96 17.45
C VAL A 394 5.01 14.01 17.86
N ILE A 395 6.11 13.62 18.51
CA ILE A 395 7.22 14.52 18.85
C ILE A 395 7.84 15.11 17.58
N GLU A 396 8.16 14.27 16.59
CA GLU A 396 8.70 14.73 15.30
C GLU A 396 7.74 15.68 14.59
N LEU A 397 6.42 15.39 14.62
CA LEU A 397 5.41 16.28 14.05
C LEU A 397 5.42 17.64 14.75
N ALA A 398 5.45 17.67 16.08
CA ALA A 398 5.48 18.91 16.85
C ALA A 398 6.74 19.74 16.58
N GLU A 399 7.90 19.09 16.50
CA GLU A 399 9.18 19.73 16.17
C GLU A 399 9.14 20.36 14.77
N LEU A 400 8.62 19.65 13.77
CA LEU A 400 8.45 20.18 12.42
C LEU A 400 7.44 21.32 12.38
N ALA A 401 6.30 21.18 13.06
CA ALA A 401 5.26 22.18 13.10
C ALA A 401 5.75 23.51 13.70
N SER A 402 6.61 23.46 14.73
CA SER A 402 7.18 24.65 15.37
C SER A 402 8.03 25.53 14.43
N ARG A 403 8.46 24.97 13.29
CA ARG A 403 9.28 25.63 12.28
C ARG A 403 8.68 25.52 10.88
N LEU A 404 7.36 25.39 10.78
CA LEU A 404 6.63 25.16 9.54
C LEU A 404 7.01 26.16 8.42
N ASP A 405 7.16 27.45 8.77
CA ASP A 405 7.53 28.50 7.81
C ASP A 405 8.95 28.35 7.23
N GLN A 406 9.79 27.53 7.84
CA GLN A 406 11.17 27.25 7.42
C GLN A 406 11.29 25.94 6.64
N LEU A 407 10.23 25.12 6.59
CA LEU A 407 10.26 23.84 5.89
C LEU A 407 10.14 24.04 4.37
N PRO A 408 10.86 23.23 3.57
CA PRO A 408 10.59 23.12 2.15
C PRO A 408 9.14 22.71 1.92
N LYS A 409 8.46 23.38 0.98
CA LYS A 409 7.05 23.11 0.68
C LYS A 409 6.94 22.25 -0.58
N PRO A 410 6.05 21.24 -0.60
CA PRO A 410 5.72 20.52 -1.83
C PRO A 410 5.38 21.48 -2.96
N SER A 411 6.10 21.32 -4.06
CA SER A 411 6.04 22.21 -5.24
C SER A 411 4.92 21.90 -6.21
#